data_AF-A0A378QW50-F1
#
_entry.id   AF-A0A378QW50-F1
#
_cell.length_a   1.000
_cell.length_b   1.000
_cell.length_c   1.000
_cell.angle_alpha   90.00
_cell.angle_beta   90.00
_cell.angle_gamma   90.00
#
_symmetry.space_group_name_H-M   'P 1'
#
loop_
_entity.id
_entity.type
_entity.pdbx_description
1 polymer ?
#
loop_
_entity_poly.entity_id
_entity_poly.type
_entity_poly.pdbx_seq_one_letter_code
_entity_poly.pdbx_strand_id
1 'polypeptide(L)'
;MLVLLEVNWVLSHLYKIKRQEIIDNLLLLCDTKFLVVENANHVKNTLLLAKNNTYDLSDLLIACRCQSANNLPVMTFDKKSV
;
A
#
# COMPACT_ATOMS: atom_id res chain seq x y z
N MET A 1 -7.76 4.79 -1.49
CA MET A 1 -6.57 3.98 -1.87
C MET A 1 -5.66 4.63 -2.92
N LEU A 2 -6.21 5.22 -3.99
CA LEU A 2 -5.43 5.76 -5.13
C LEU A 2 -4.26 6.68 -4.70
N VAL A 3 -4.49 7.58 -3.76
CA VAL A 3 -3.45 8.51 -3.28
C VAL A 3 -2.22 7.79 -2.74
N LEU A 4 -2.39 6.67 -2.01
CA LEU A 4 -1.25 5.91 -1.49
C LEU A 4 -0.45 5.22 -2.60
N LEU A 5 -1.13 4.79 -3.68
CA LEU A 5 -0.47 4.24 -4.87
C LEU A 5 0.39 5.31 -5.56
N GLU A 6 -0.17 6.50 -5.77
CA GLU A 6 0.54 7.61 -6.40
C GLU A 6 1.74 8.06 -5.56
N VAL A 7 1.56 8.20 -4.25
CA VAL A 7 2.65 8.53 -3.32
C VAL A 7 3.74 7.46 -3.36
N ASN A 8 3.39 6.17 -3.28
CA ASN A 8 4.36 5.10 -3.41
C ASN A 8 5.11 5.17 -4.74
N TRP A 9 4.39 5.34 -5.85
CA TRP A 9 4.98 5.40 -7.18
C TRP A 9 5.96 6.58 -7.32
N VAL A 10 5.55 7.79 -6.92
CA VAL A 10 6.40 8.98 -6.96
C VAL A 10 7.66 8.79 -6.11
N LEU A 11 7.52 8.36 -4.85
CA LEU A 11 8.64 8.22 -3.93
C LEU A 11 9.63 7.12 -4.37
N SER A 12 9.12 5.98 -4.87
CA SER A 12 9.97 4.87 -5.30
C SER A 12 10.60 5.11 -6.68
N HIS A 13 9.86 5.61 -7.65
CA HIS A 13 10.32 5.68 -9.04
C HIS A 13 11.02 7.00 -9.38
N LEU A 14 10.52 8.14 -8.91
CA LEU A 14 11.11 9.44 -9.20
C LEU A 14 12.19 9.79 -8.17
N TYR A 15 11.89 9.63 -6.89
CA TYR A 15 12.81 10.00 -5.80
C TYR A 15 13.76 8.87 -5.36
N LYS A 16 13.56 7.64 -5.85
CA LYS A 16 14.40 6.47 -5.53
C LYS A 16 14.52 6.18 -4.02
N ILE A 17 13.49 6.54 -3.26
CA ILE A 17 13.44 6.26 -1.82
C ILE A 17 13.30 4.75 -1.61
N LYS A 18 13.99 4.24 -0.59
CA LYS A 18 13.96 2.81 -0.26
C LYS A 18 12.55 2.40 0.13
N ARG A 19 12.08 1.25 -0.39
CA ARG A 19 10.78 0.65 -0.05
C ARG A 19 10.51 0.64 1.45
N GLN A 20 11.50 0.21 2.23
CA GLN A 20 11.36 0.06 3.68
C GLN A 20 11.05 1.40 4.35
N GLU A 21 11.74 2.46 3.93
CA GLU A 21 11.53 3.83 4.41
C GLU A 21 10.15 4.37 4.01
N ILE A 22 9.69 4.07 2.80
CA ILE A 22 8.32 4.43 2.37
C ILE A 22 7.29 3.74 3.28
N ILE A 23 7.43 2.43 3.51
CA ILE A 23 6.49 1.66 4.34
C ILE A 23 6.47 2.18 5.79
N ASP A 24 7.65 2.40 6.38
CA ASP A 24 7.76 2.89 7.76
C ASP A 24 7.11 4.26 7.95
N ASN A 25 7.31 5.18 7.00
CA ASN A 25 6.69 6.50 7.04
C ASN A 25 5.17 6.44 6.79
N LEU A 26 4.71 5.59 5.88
CA LEU A 26 3.27 5.39 5.66
C LEU A 26 2.58 4.81 6.90
N LEU A 27 3.23 3.88 7.63
CA LEU A 27 2.71 3.37 8.90
C LEU A 27 2.58 4.50 9.93
N LEU A 28 3.62 5.32 10.09
CA LEU A 28 3.60 6.47 10.97
C LEU A 28 2.45 7.43 10.62
N LEU A 29 2.26 7.74 9.33
CA LEU A 29 1.17 8.60 8.86
C LEU A 29 -0.21 8.03 9.20
N CYS A 30 -0.39 6.70 9.13
CA CYS A 30 -1.64 6.05 9.51
C CYS A 30 -1.94 6.13 11.02
N ASP A 31 -0.95 6.45 11.87
CA ASP A 31 -1.11 6.67 13.31
C ASP A 31 -1.31 8.15 13.68
N THR A 32 -1.12 9.08 12.73
CA THR A 32 -1.29 10.50 13.00
C THR A 32 -2.75 10.89 13.20
N LYS A 33 -3.03 11.78 14.16
CA LYS A 33 -4.40 12.22 14.49
C LYS A 33 -4.96 13.28 13.54
N PHE A 34 -4.11 13.96 12.78
CA PHE A 34 -4.50 15.07 11.89
C PHE A 34 -4.72 14.63 10.43
N LEU A 35 -4.35 13.39 10.09
CA LEU A 35 -4.55 12.81 8.76
C LEU A 35 -5.46 11.59 8.89
N VAL A 36 -6.58 11.60 8.17
CA VAL A 36 -7.49 10.45 8.13
C VAL A 36 -7.18 9.63 6.88
N VAL A 37 -6.68 8.41 7.10
CA VAL A 37 -6.48 7.43 6.02
C VAL A 37 -7.73 6.56 5.89
N GLU A 38 -8.32 6.55 4.69
CA GLU A 38 -9.43 5.67 4.36
C GLU A 38 -9.05 4.20 4.61
N ASN A 39 -9.90 3.46 5.32
CA ASN A 39 -9.66 2.06 5.69
C ASN A 39 -8.31 1.82 6.38
N ALA A 40 -7.88 2.75 7.25
CA ALA A 40 -6.57 2.74 7.92
C ALA A 40 -6.15 1.37 8.49
N ASN A 41 -7.06 0.60 9.08
CA ASN A 41 -6.75 -0.73 9.61
C ASN A 41 -6.32 -1.72 8.52
N HIS A 42 -7.03 -1.75 7.39
CA HIS A 42 -6.66 -2.57 6.24
C HIS A 42 -5.31 -2.11 5.67
N VAL A 43 -5.13 -0.80 5.49
CA VAL A 43 -3.87 -0.23 5.00
C VAL A 43 -2.69 -0.59 5.91
N LYS A 44 -2.83 -0.43 7.24
CA LYS A 44 -1.78 -0.80 8.21
C LYS A 44 -1.42 -2.28 8.11
N ASN A 45 -2.41 -3.16 8.08
CA ASN A 45 -2.17 -4.60 7.94
C ASN A 45 -1.41 -4.93 6.64
N THR A 46 -1.80 -4.30 5.53
CA THR A 46 -1.11 -4.46 4.25
C THR A 46 0.32 -3.93 4.28
N LEU A 47 0.56 -2.77 4.91
CA LEU A 47 1.90 -2.22 5.08
C LEU A 47 2.78 -3.12 5.96
N LEU A 48 2.23 -3.69 7.04
CA LEU A 48 2.94 -4.66 7.87
C LEU A 48 3.29 -5.94 7.10
N LEU A 49 2.37 -6.45 6.28
CA LEU A 49 2.65 -7.57 5.36
C LEU A 49 3.77 -7.21 4.37
N ALA A 50 3.71 -6.00 3.80
CA ALA A 50 4.67 -5.49 2.83
C ALA A 50 6.12 -5.36 3.37
N LYS A 51 6.31 -5.18 4.68
CA LYS A 51 7.64 -5.19 5.32
C LYS A 51 8.31 -6.57 5.24
N ASN A 52 7.51 -7.63 5.30
CA ASN A 52 7.98 -9.01 5.47
C ASN A 52 8.00 -9.81 4.16
N ASN A 53 7.76 -9.17 3.02
CA ASN A 53 7.77 -9.82 1.71
C ASN A 53 8.33 -8.89 0.63
N THR A 54 8.50 -9.44 -0.58
CA THR A 54 9.07 -8.74 -1.73
C THR A 54 8.04 -8.40 -2.81
N TYR A 55 6.74 -8.58 -2.53
CA TYR A 55 5.68 -8.21 -3.47
C TYR A 55 5.65 -6.68 -3.63
N ASP A 56 5.29 -6.20 -4.83
CA ASP A 56 5.22 -4.76 -5.06
C ASP A 56 4.20 -4.12 -4.12
N LEU A 57 4.51 -2.92 -3.60
CA LEU A 57 3.61 -2.27 -2.64
C LEU A 57 2.30 -1.89 -3.32
N SER A 58 2.35 -1.56 -4.61
CA SER A 58 1.17 -1.20 -5.39
C SER A 58 0.23 -2.38 -5.53
N ASP A 59 0.75 -3.57 -5.80
CA ASP A 59 -0.03 -4.81 -5.89
C ASP A 59 -0.72 -5.12 -4.56
N LEU A 60 0.02 -5.02 -3.45
CA LEU A 60 -0.52 -5.24 -2.12
C LEU A 60 -1.61 -4.23 -1.76
N LEU A 61 -1.46 -2.95 -2.14
CA LEU A 61 -2.46 -1.91 -1.92
C LEU A 61 -3.71 -2.11 -2.80
N ILE A 62 -3.56 -2.59 -4.03
CA ILE A 62 -4.69 -2.95 -4.90
C ILE A 62 -5.46 -4.13 -4.28
N ALA A 63 -4.75 -5.20 -3.89
CA ALA A 63 -5.35 -6.36 -3.23
C ALA A 63 -6.08 -5.96 -1.94
N CYS A 64 -5.46 -5.09 -1.13
CA CYS A 64 -6.08 -4.54 0.07
C CYS A 64 -7.38 -3.80 -0.22
N ARG A 65 -7.47 -3.05 -1.33
CA ARG A 65 -8.70 -2.34 -1.70
C ARG A 65 -9.80 -3.34 -2.02
N CYS A 66 -9.49 -4.34 -2.83
CA CYS A 66 -10.41 -5.43 -3.17
C CYS A 66 -10.92 -6.17 -1.93
N GLN A 67 -10.04 -6.49 -0.98
CA GLN A 67 -10.41 -7.09 0.31
C GLN A 67 -11.35 -6.20 1.12
N SER A 68 -11.03 -4.90 1.25
CA SER A 68 -11.87 -3.94 1.97
C SER A 68 -13.24 -3.71 1.31
N ALA A 69 -13.38 -4.04 0.03
CA ALA A 69 -14.60 -3.87 -0.74
C ALA A 69 -15.38 -5.20 -0.86
N ASN A 70 -15.57 -5.93 0.25
CA ASN A 70 -16.24 -7.24 0.29
C ASN A 70 -15.52 -8.34 -0.50
N ASN A 71 -14.19 -8.40 -0.42
CA ASN A 71 -13.38 -9.43 -1.09
C ASN A 71 -13.66 -9.56 -2.59
N LEU A 72 -13.80 -8.43 -3.28
CA LEU A 72 -13.88 -8.44 -4.74
C LEU A 72 -12.64 -9.13 -5.34
N PRO A 73 -12.78 -9.83 -6.47
CA PRO A 73 -11.63 -10.40 -7.15
C PRO A 73 -10.67 -9.30 -7.60
N VAL A 74 -9.36 -9.57 -7.52
CA VAL A 74 -8.32 -8.70 -8.08
C VAL A 74 -8.20 -9.01 -9.58
N MET A 75 -8.45 -8.01 -10.43
CA MET A 75 -8.25 -8.09 -11.87
C MET A 75 -7.03 -7.23 -12.23
N THR A 76 -5.96 -7.86 -12.71
CA THR A 76 -4.70 -7.21 -13.07
C THR A 76 -4.10 -7.84 -14.32
N PHE A 77 -3.36 -7.06 -15.11
CA PHE A 77 -2.62 -7.54 -16.27
C PHE A 77 -1.22 -8.05 -15.89
N ASP A 78 -0.74 -7.75 -14.69
CA ASP A 78 0.51 -8.30 -14.20
C ASP A 78 0.28 -9.73 -13.68
N LYS A 79 0.93 -10.68 -14.36
CA LYS A 79 0.82 -12.11 -14.12
C LYS A 79 1.48 -12.56 -12.81
N LYS A 80 2.29 -11.70 -12.17
CA LYS A 80 2.99 -12.01 -10.92
C LYS A 80 2.27 -11.49 -9.67
N SER A 81 1.20 -10.71 -9.84
CA SER A 81 0.56 -9.95 -8.76
C SER A 81 -0.58 -10.69 -8.03
N VAL A 82 -0.68 -12.02 -8.17
CA VAL A 82 -1.72 -12.85 -7.53
C VAL A 82 -1.11 -14.10 -6.92
#